data_AF-A0A9E4F0P2-F1
#
_entry.id   AF-A0A9E4F0P2-F1
#
_cell.length_a   1.000
_cell.length_b   1.000
_cell.length_c   1.000
_cell.angle_alpha   90.00
_cell.angle_beta   90.00
_cell.angle_gamma   90.00
#
_symmetry.space_group_name_H-M   'P 1'
#
loop_
_entity.id
_entity.type
_entity.pdbx_description
1 polymer ?
#
loop_
_entity_poly.entity_id
_entity_poly.type
_entity_poly.pdbx_seq_one_letter_code
_entity_poly.pdbx_strand_id
1 'polypeptide(L)'
;EGARACDSPAEVAAHSEVVFTMLPDAPNLKDVVYTENGLFDAMKPDSVLVDCTSNDPAFSAEVAGALFAKGVGMLDAPVSGAPEGAAGGTLAVMAGGPKGVFARCKPLLDVLGAKVVHVGEPAGSGCIAKLANQILVAVTFLGVGE
;
A
#
# COMPACT_ATOMS: atom_id res chain seq x y z
N GLU A 1 21.87 3.38 9.47
CA GLU A 1 22.65 2.54 8.53
C GLU A 1 22.02 1.16 8.49
N GLY A 2 21.92 0.53 7.31
CA GLY A 2 21.29 -0.79 7.15
C GLY A 2 20.47 -0.96 5.87
N ALA A 3 20.01 0.13 5.25
CA ALA A 3 19.35 0.10 3.96
C ALA A 3 20.37 0.02 2.82
N ARG A 4 20.10 -0.81 1.81
CA ARG A 4 20.84 -0.86 0.55
C ARG A 4 20.03 -0.16 -0.54
N ALA A 5 20.62 0.86 -1.17
CA ALA A 5 20.04 1.47 -2.35
C ALA A 5 20.07 0.50 -3.54
N CYS A 6 19.03 0.54 -4.36
CA CYS A 6 18.89 -0.23 -5.59
C CYS A 6 18.60 0.74 -6.74
N ASP A 7 19.01 0.39 -7.95
CA ASP A 7 18.95 1.29 -9.12
C ASP A 7 17.63 1.14 -9.90
N SER A 8 16.79 0.18 -9.53
CA SER A 8 15.47 -0.05 -10.16
C SER A 8 14.47 -0.72 -9.22
N PRO A 9 13.15 -0.60 -9.49
CA PRO A 9 12.13 -1.38 -8.78
C PRO A 9 12.37 -2.89 -8.89
N ALA A 10 12.81 -3.38 -10.06
CA ALA A 10 13.14 -4.78 -10.26
C ALA A 10 14.24 -5.28 -9.31
N GLU A 11 15.29 -4.50 -9.10
CA GLU A 11 16.36 -4.87 -8.17
C GLU A 11 15.84 -4.94 -6.72
N VAL A 12 14.97 -3.99 -6.32
CA VAL A 12 14.30 -4.04 -5.00
C VAL A 12 13.49 -5.33 -4.86
N ALA A 13 12.67 -5.66 -5.86
CA ALA A 13 11.84 -6.86 -5.86
C ALA A 13 12.68 -8.16 -5.85
N ALA A 14 13.81 -8.19 -6.55
CA ALA A 14 14.71 -9.35 -6.58
C ALA A 14 15.32 -9.66 -5.20
N HIS A 15 15.48 -8.64 -4.36
CA HIS A 15 16.09 -8.75 -3.03
C HIS A 15 15.09 -8.74 -1.87
N SER A 16 13.78 -8.65 -2.13
CA SER A 16 12.76 -8.46 -1.10
C SER A 16 11.63 -9.48 -1.19
N GLU A 17 11.19 -10.01 -0.05
CA GLU A 17 9.97 -10.83 0.03
C GLU A 17 8.70 -9.97 0.16
N VAL A 18 8.84 -8.77 0.71
CA VAL A 18 7.78 -7.79 0.87
C VAL A 18 8.31 -6.45 0.36
N VAL A 19 7.62 -5.87 -0.62
CA VAL A 19 7.95 -4.56 -1.18
C VAL A 19 6.86 -3.58 -0.75
N PHE A 20 7.28 -2.42 -0.23
CA PHE A 20 6.39 -1.31 0.09
C PHE A 20 6.47 -0.24 -1.00
N THR A 21 5.33 0.28 -1.42
CA THR A 21 5.25 1.51 -2.24
C THR A 21 4.57 2.62 -1.45
N MET A 22 5.07 3.85 -1.59
CA MET A 22 4.52 5.05 -0.97
C MET A 22 4.67 6.21 -1.96
N LEU A 23 3.81 6.21 -2.97
CA LEU A 23 3.94 7.08 -4.14
C LEU A 23 2.87 8.19 -4.11
N PRO A 24 3.00 9.23 -4.96
CA PRO A 24 2.02 10.31 -5.01
C PRO A 24 0.63 9.86 -5.49
N ASP A 25 0.55 9.04 -6.55
CA ASP A 25 -0.70 8.70 -7.22
C ASP A 25 -0.68 7.37 -8.01
N ALA A 26 -1.79 7.07 -8.67
CA ALA A 26 -1.99 5.88 -9.50
C ALA A 26 -1.02 5.79 -10.69
N PRO A 27 -0.84 6.85 -11.52
CA PRO A 27 0.19 6.87 -12.56
C PRO A 27 1.57 6.48 -12.05
N ASN A 28 2.01 7.03 -10.91
CA ASN A 28 3.32 6.69 -10.36
C ASN A 28 3.41 5.22 -9.94
N LEU A 29 2.36 4.67 -9.34
CA LEU A 29 2.33 3.23 -9.03
C LEU A 29 2.38 2.40 -10.31
N LYS A 30 1.61 2.77 -11.34
CA LYS A 30 1.60 2.09 -12.62
C LYS A 30 3.00 2.04 -13.24
N ASP A 31 3.70 3.17 -13.23
CA ASP A 31 5.06 3.26 -13.76
C ASP A 31 6.01 2.34 -12.98
N VAL A 32 6.00 2.39 -11.65
CA VAL A 32 6.88 1.54 -10.81
C VAL A 32 6.57 0.05 -10.99
N VAL A 33 5.31 -0.31 -11.17
CA VAL A 33 4.89 -1.70 -11.32
C VAL A 33 5.19 -2.22 -12.73
N TYR A 34 4.82 -1.50 -13.78
CA TYR A 34 4.77 -2.01 -15.15
C TYR A 34 5.82 -1.43 -16.12
N THR A 35 6.72 -0.55 -15.67
CA THR A 35 7.84 -0.10 -16.50
C THR A 35 8.81 -1.24 -16.82
N GLU A 36 9.70 -1.02 -17.80
CA GLU A 36 10.85 -1.90 -18.03
C GLU A 36 11.74 -1.90 -16.77
N ASN A 37 12.07 -3.09 -16.25
CA ASN A 37 12.68 -3.26 -14.92
C ASN A 37 11.77 -2.78 -13.76
N GLY A 38 10.45 -2.90 -13.94
CA GLY A 38 9.43 -2.65 -12.92
C GLY A 38 9.26 -3.82 -11.94
N LEU A 39 8.41 -3.60 -10.93
CA LEU A 39 8.13 -4.62 -9.90
C LEU A 39 7.49 -5.87 -10.50
N PHE A 40 6.55 -5.69 -11.44
CA PHE A 40 5.74 -6.78 -11.96
C PHE A 40 6.60 -7.91 -12.52
N ASP A 41 7.67 -7.59 -13.24
CA ASP A 41 8.53 -8.59 -13.90
C ASP A 41 9.46 -9.33 -12.93
N ALA A 42 9.90 -8.65 -11.86
CA ALA A 42 10.95 -9.15 -10.97
C ALA A 42 10.45 -9.74 -9.65
N MET A 43 9.20 -9.46 -9.25
CA MET A 43 8.62 -10.03 -8.04
C MET A 43 8.50 -11.55 -8.14
N LYS A 44 8.96 -12.23 -7.09
CA LYS A 44 8.99 -13.70 -6.99
C LYS A 44 7.63 -14.24 -6.55
N PRO A 45 7.24 -15.46 -6.94
CA PRO A 45 6.11 -16.14 -6.31
C PRO A 45 6.26 -16.15 -4.78
N ASP A 46 5.12 -16.10 -4.08
CA ASP A 46 5.03 -15.97 -2.62
C ASP A 46 5.60 -14.66 -2.05
N SER A 47 5.98 -13.68 -2.86
CA SER A 47 6.28 -12.32 -2.40
C SER A 47 5.00 -11.48 -2.24
N VAL A 48 5.11 -10.30 -1.63
CA VAL A 48 3.98 -9.40 -1.39
C VAL A 48 4.30 -7.96 -1.79
N LEU A 49 3.39 -7.31 -2.50
CA LEU A 49 3.37 -5.86 -2.65
C LEU A 49 2.43 -5.24 -1.62
N VAL A 50 2.93 -4.31 -0.82
CA VAL A 50 2.12 -3.49 0.10
C VAL A 50 2.10 -2.07 -0.40
N ASP A 51 1.02 -1.69 -1.09
CA ASP A 51 0.87 -0.35 -1.63
C ASP A 51 0.23 0.60 -0.62
N CYS A 52 1.01 1.54 -0.11
CA CYS A 52 0.56 2.57 0.83
C CYS A 52 0.10 3.86 0.14
N THR A 53 0.09 3.87 -1.20
CA THR A 53 -0.37 5.00 -2.01
C THR A 53 -1.87 5.23 -1.81
N SER A 54 -2.29 6.49 -1.74
CA SER A 54 -3.72 6.82 -1.78
C SER A 54 -4.21 6.73 -3.22
N ASN A 55 -4.72 5.56 -3.57
CA ASN A 55 -5.00 5.19 -4.97
C ASN A 55 -6.50 5.04 -5.28
N ASP A 56 -6.82 4.94 -6.56
CA ASP A 56 -8.12 4.50 -7.05
C ASP A 56 -8.34 3.01 -6.71
N PRO A 57 -9.46 2.63 -6.07
CA PRO A 57 -9.73 1.25 -5.69
C PRO A 57 -9.75 0.26 -6.86
N ALA A 58 -10.24 0.68 -8.03
CA ALA A 58 -10.33 -0.20 -9.19
C ALA A 58 -8.93 -0.48 -9.75
N PHE A 59 -8.06 0.53 -9.78
CA PHE A 59 -6.66 0.34 -10.17
C PHE A 59 -5.91 -0.56 -9.19
N SER A 60 -6.10 -0.40 -7.87
CA SER A 60 -5.52 -1.32 -6.88
C SER A 60 -5.98 -2.78 -7.10
N ALA A 61 -7.26 -2.98 -7.44
CA ALA A 61 -7.79 -4.30 -7.76
C ALA A 61 -7.21 -4.89 -9.06
N GLU A 62 -7.00 -4.06 -10.09
CA GLU A 62 -6.33 -4.46 -11.35
C GLU A 62 -4.91 -4.97 -11.08
N VAL A 63 -4.10 -4.19 -10.36
CA VAL A 63 -2.72 -4.55 -10.01
C VAL A 63 -2.69 -5.82 -9.18
N ALA A 64 -3.57 -5.93 -8.18
CA ALA A 64 -3.66 -7.13 -7.33
C ALA A 64 -4.00 -8.38 -8.16
N GLY A 65 -4.93 -8.27 -9.12
CA GLY A 65 -5.28 -9.39 -10.01
C GLY A 65 -4.12 -9.82 -10.90
N ALA A 66 -3.38 -8.86 -11.47
CA ALA A 66 -2.21 -9.14 -12.29
C ALA A 66 -1.09 -9.84 -11.49
N LEU A 67 -0.82 -9.36 -10.26
CA LEU A 67 0.17 -9.95 -9.37
C LEU A 67 -0.25 -11.35 -8.89
N PHE A 68 -1.53 -11.54 -8.57
CA PHE A 68 -2.05 -12.84 -8.14
C PHE A 68 -1.85 -13.92 -9.22
N ALA A 69 -2.02 -13.57 -10.50
CA ALA A 69 -1.75 -14.48 -11.61
C ALA A 69 -0.29 -14.97 -11.67
N LYS A 70 0.65 -14.25 -11.04
CA LYS A 70 2.07 -14.63 -10.89
C LYS A 70 2.39 -15.29 -9.54
N GLY A 71 1.39 -15.55 -8.71
CA GLY A 71 1.57 -16.06 -7.35
C GLY A 71 2.10 -15.01 -6.37
N VAL A 72 1.91 -13.71 -6.67
CA VAL A 72 2.34 -12.60 -5.82
C VAL A 72 1.11 -12.05 -5.07
N GLY A 73 1.24 -11.88 -3.75
CA GLY A 73 0.19 -11.27 -2.94
C GLY A 73 0.21 -9.74 -3.02
N MET A 74 -0.93 -9.10 -2.78
CA MET A 74 -0.99 -7.64 -2.67
C MET A 74 -1.89 -7.20 -1.51
N LEU A 75 -1.50 -6.11 -0.87
CA LEU A 75 -2.35 -5.31 0.02
C LEU A 75 -2.35 -3.87 -0.48
N ASP A 76 -3.54 -3.27 -0.58
CA ASP A 76 -3.68 -1.82 -0.62
C ASP A 76 -3.84 -1.31 0.82
N ALA A 77 -2.83 -0.61 1.32
CA ALA A 77 -2.69 -0.20 2.72
C ALA A 77 -2.45 1.32 2.87
N PRO A 78 -3.31 2.18 2.30
CA PRO A 78 -3.15 3.63 2.43
C PRO A 78 -3.14 4.09 3.89
N VAL A 79 -2.43 5.19 4.13
CA VAL A 79 -2.15 5.69 5.49
C VAL A 79 -2.75 7.07 5.77
N SER A 80 -2.93 7.39 7.05
CA SER A 80 -3.27 8.73 7.55
C SER A 80 -2.36 9.10 8.74
N GLY A 81 -2.01 10.38 8.90
CA GLY A 81 -1.21 10.84 10.05
C GLY A 81 -0.12 11.87 9.73
N ALA A 82 0.01 12.30 8.47
CA ALA A 82 0.99 13.30 8.01
C ALA A 82 2.47 12.85 8.22
N PRO A 83 3.48 13.60 7.75
CA PRO A 83 4.89 13.24 7.91
C PRO A 83 5.30 13.08 9.38
N GLU A 84 4.67 13.82 10.30
CA GLU A 84 4.93 13.72 11.74
C GLU A 84 4.51 12.35 12.28
N GLY A 85 3.33 11.85 11.87
CA GLY A 85 2.88 10.51 12.24
C GLY A 85 3.73 9.41 11.63
N ALA A 86 4.26 9.62 10.42
CA ALA A 86 5.21 8.69 9.81
C ALA A 86 6.53 8.63 10.58
N ALA A 87 7.10 9.78 10.96
CA ALA A 87 8.32 9.85 11.76
C ALA A 87 8.15 9.23 13.16
N GLY A 88 6.96 9.35 13.74
CA GLY A 88 6.63 8.77 15.04
C GLY A 88 6.21 7.30 15.01
N GLY A 89 6.03 6.68 13.83
CA GLY A 89 5.45 5.33 13.73
C GLY A 89 3.99 5.26 14.22
N THR A 90 3.25 6.37 14.12
CA THR A 90 1.89 6.50 14.64
C THR A 90 0.83 6.65 13.55
N LEU A 91 1.14 6.25 12.32
CA LEU A 91 0.16 6.28 11.23
C LEU A 91 -1.08 5.41 11.54
N ALA A 92 -2.21 5.79 10.95
CA ALA A 92 -3.36 4.93 10.82
C ALA A 92 -3.30 4.25 9.44
N VAL A 93 -3.21 2.93 9.42
CA VAL A 93 -3.13 2.10 8.20
C VAL A 93 -4.45 1.37 7.99
N MET A 94 -5.00 1.49 6.79
CA MET A 94 -6.26 0.85 6.37
C MET A 94 -5.95 -0.16 5.28
N ALA A 95 -5.79 -1.44 5.63
CA ALA A 95 -5.33 -2.48 4.70
C ALA A 95 -6.49 -3.30 4.11
N GLY A 96 -6.60 -3.31 2.78
CA GLY A 96 -7.43 -4.22 2.00
C GLY A 96 -6.60 -5.34 1.37
N GLY A 97 -7.26 -6.46 1.05
CA GLY A 97 -6.65 -7.64 0.42
C GLY A 97 -6.75 -8.91 1.27
N PRO A 98 -6.18 -10.04 0.81
CA PRO A 98 -6.38 -11.33 1.45
C PRO A 98 -5.89 -11.35 2.91
N LYS A 99 -6.74 -11.84 3.83
CA LYS A 99 -6.44 -11.83 5.27
C LYS A 99 -5.16 -12.59 5.66
N GLY A 100 -4.80 -13.64 4.92
CA GLY A 100 -3.54 -14.35 5.10
C GLY A 100 -2.32 -13.49 4.78
N VAL A 101 -2.41 -12.69 3.71
CA VAL A 101 -1.37 -11.73 3.33
C VAL A 101 -1.28 -10.61 4.36
N PHE A 102 -2.43 -10.07 4.81
CA PHE A 102 -2.47 -9.09 5.88
C PHE A 102 -1.81 -9.61 7.17
N ALA A 103 -2.14 -10.83 7.60
CA ALA A 103 -1.56 -11.42 8.81
C ALA A 103 -0.02 -11.53 8.73
N ARG A 104 0.51 -11.90 7.55
CA ARG A 104 1.95 -11.97 7.31
C ARG A 104 2.62 -10.60 7.35
N CYS A 105 1.99 -9.57 6.77
CA CYS A 105 2.55 -8.22 6.70
C CYS A 105 2.28 -7.37 7.95
N LYS A 106 1.36 -7.79 8.83
CA LYS A 106 0.94 -7.02 10.00
C LYS A 106 2.13 -6.60 10.90
N PRO A 107 3.11 -7.46 11.23
CA PRO A 107 4.26 -7.03 12.04
C PRO A 107 5.06 -5.88 11.42
N LEU A 108 5.12 -5.81 10.09
CA LEU A 108 5.80 -4.72 9.36
C LEU A 108 4.94 -3.45 9.37
N LEU A 109 3.63 -3.59 9.17
CA LEU A 109 2.68 -2.48 9.24
C LEU A 109 2.60 -1.86 10.64
N ASP A 110 2.73 -2.67 11.69
CA ASP A 110 2.71 -2.21 13.09
C ASP A 110 3.94 -1.34 13.43
N VAL A 111 5.02 -1.41 12.64
CA VAL A 111 6.17 -0.48 12.78
C VAL A 111 5.82 0.91 12.24
N LEU A 112 4.99 0.97 11.21
CA LEU A 112 4.59 2.22 10.55
C LEU A 112 3.47 2.94 11.30
N GLY A 113 2.61 2.18 11.97
CA GLY A 113 1.35 2.70 12.48
C GLY A 113 0.96 2.25 13.88
N ALA A 114 0.43 3.18 14.67
CA ALA A 114 -0.18 2.89 15.96
C ALA A 114 -1.57 2.25 15.82
N LYS A 115 -2.20 2.37 14.63
CA LYS A 115 -3.50 1.77 14.33
C LYS A 115 -3.49 1.13 12.96
N VAL A 116 -3.33 -0.18 12.93
CA VAL A 116 -3.35 -0.99 11.70
C VAL A 116 -4.62 -1.83 11.67
N VAL A 117 -5.46 -1.63 10.65
CA VAL A 117 -6.78 -2.28 10.55
C VAL A 117 -6.91 -2.97 9.21
N HIS A 118 -7.32 -4.24 9.21
CA HIS A 118 -7.80 -4.94 8.02
C HIS A 118 -9.25 -4.56 7.75
N VAL A 119 -9.53 -3.97 6.61
CA VAL A 119 -10.84 -3.37 6.30
C VAL A 119 -11.66 -4.18 5.29
N GLY A 120 -11.06 -5.18 4.64
CA GLY A 120 -11.77 -6.07 3.72
C GLY A 120 -10.85 -7.03 2.97
N GLU A 121 -11.39 -8.18 2.59
CA GLU A 121 -10.71 -9.17 1.74
C GLU A 121 -10.48 -8.68 0.29
N PRO A 122 -11.41 -7.95 -0.36
CA PRO A 122 -11.18 -7.47 -1.71
C PRO A 122 -10.05 -6.45 -1.77
N ALA A 123 -9.18 -6.58 -2.78
CA ALA A 123 -8.24 -5.52 -3.12
C ALA A 123 -9.00 -4.24 -3.46
N GLY A 124 -8.47 -3.09 -3.02
CA GLY A 124 -9.10 -1.78 -3.11
C GLY A 124 -9.92 -1.41 -1.87
N SER A 125 -10.17 -2.33 -0.93
CA SER A 125 -10.95 -2.03 0.29
C SER A 125 -10.26 -1.00 1.19
N GLY A 126 -8.93 -1.01 1.26
CA GLY A 126 -8.12 -0.02 1.96
C GLY A 126 -8.29 1.37 1.34
N CYS A 127 -8.19 1.47 0.02
CA CYS A 127 -8.45 2.69 -0.73
C CYS A 127 -9.87 3.22 -0.49
N ILE A 128 -10.89 2.36 -0.54
CA ILE A 128 -12.29 2.74 -0.25
C ILE A 128 -12.43 3.29 1.18
N ALA A 129 -11.87 2.59 2.18
CA ALA A 129 -11.91 3.04 3.56
C ALA A 129 -11.23 4.41 3.75
N LYS A 130 -10.07 4.61 3.09
CA LYS A 130 -9.36 5.88 3.10
C LYS A 130 -10.17 7.00 2.44
N LEU A 131 -10.79 6.75 1.29
CA LEU A 131 -11.65 7.73 0.61
C LEU A 131 -12.84 8.13 1.51
N ALA A 132 -13.51 7.17 2.13
CA ALA A 132 -14.58 7.44 3.08
C ALA A 132 -14.09 8.30 4.27
N ASN A 133 -12.92 7.99 4.82
CA ASN A 133 -12.28 8.80 5.86
C ASN A 133 -12.04 10.25 5.40
N GLN A 134 -11.51 10.45 4.19
CA GLN A 134 -11.25 11.80 3.68
C GLN A 134 -12.53 12.61 3.41
N ILE A 135 -13.62 11.95 2.97
CA ILE A 135 -14.94 12.59 2.83
C ILE A 135 -15.43 13.09 4.20
N LEU A 136 -15.36 12.24 5.23
CA LEU A 136 -15.78 12.61 6.60
C LEU A 136 -14.95 13.78 7.15
N VAL A 137 -13.63 13.77 6.92
CA VAL A 137 -12.75 14.87 7.30
C VAL A 137 -13.18 16.17 6.62
N ALA A 138 -13.42 16.15 5.30
CA ALA A 138 -13.85 17.33 4.55
C ALA A 138 -15.19 17.89 5.03
N VAL A 139 -16.19 17.02 5.24
CA VAL A 139 -17.51 17.43 5.77
C VAL A 139 -17.38 18.02 7.18
N THR A 140 -16.54 17.44 8.02
CA THR A 140 -16.30 17.96 9.38
C THR A 140 -15.66 19.35 9.34
N PHE A 141 -14.67 19.57 8.48
CA PHE A 141 -14.06 20.89 8.31
C PHE A 141 -15.07 21.94 7.85
N LEU A 142 -15.92 21.60 6.87
CA LEU A 142 -16.98 22.49 6.41
C LEU A 142 -17.96 22.80 7.54
N GLY A 143 -18.42 21.79 8.28
CA GLY A 143 -19.39 22.00 9.36
C GLY A 143 -18.86 22.81 10.55
N VAL A 144 -17.54 22.85 10.77
CA VAL A 144 -16.91 23.71 11.79
C VAL A 144 -16.65 25.13 11.27
N GLY A 145 -16.57 25.30 9.95
CA GLY A 145 -16.31 26.61 9.32
C GLY A 145 -17.54 27.50 9.19
N GLU A 146 -18.75 26.95 9.30
CA GLU A 146 -20.03 27.66 9.36
C GLU A 146 -20.39 28.06 10.80
#